data_AF-A0A379A9N8-F1
#
_entry.id   AF-A0A379A9N8-F1
#
_cell.length_a   1.000
_cell.length_b   1.000
_cell.length_c   1.000
_cell.angle_alpha   90.00
_cell.angle_beta   90.00
_cell.angle_gamma   90.00
#
_symmetry.space_group_name_H-M   'P 1'
#
loop_
_entity.id
_entity.type
_entity.pdbx_description
1 polymer ?
#
loop_
_entity_poly.entity_id
_entity_poly.type
_entity_poly.pdbx_seq_one_letter_code
_entity_poly.pdbx_strand_id
1 'polypeptide(L)'
;MPRVNIFAGKAASAYYVAKHIIHLINDVANVINNDPQVKNKLKVVFIPNYSVSLAQIIIPAADLSEQISTAGTEASGTSNMKFALNGALTIGTLDGANVEMLDHVGEENIFIFGNTTPQVEALRKGGYNPRDYYEKDEELHQVLTQIASGLFSPQDPGRYRNLFDSLVNFGDHYQLLADYRSYVDTQDKVDALYRKPDEWQRRAAKNIAGMGYFSSDRTIQEYADEIWNISPVRL
;
A
#
# COMPACT_ATOMS: atom_id res chain seq x y z
N MET A 1 -17.68 3.16 -4.30
CA MET A 1 -18.27 1.86 -3.88
C MET A 1 -18.20 1.75 -2.37
N PRO A 2 -18.96 0.87 -1.67
CA PRO A 2 -18.67 0.55 -0.27
C PRO A 2 -17.24 0.00 -0.14
N ARG A 3 -16.46 0.44 0.86
CA ARG A 3 -15.11 -0.05 1.13
C ARG A 3 -14.85 -0.29 2.62
N VAL A 4 -14.02 -1.29 2.91
CA VAL A 4 -13.44 -1.52 4.24
C VAL A 4 -11.93 -1.51 4.09
N ASN A 5 -11.27 -0.51 4.68
CA ASN A 5 -9.81 -0.43 4.68
C ASN A 5 -9.28 -1.11 5.94
N ILE A 6 -8.55 -2.22 5.74
CA ILE A 6 -7.99 -3.02 6.83
C ILE A 6 -6.49 -2.74 6.93
N PHE A 7 -6.07 -2.20 8.07
CA PHE A 7 -4.68 -2.00 8.43
C PHE A 7 -4.25 -3.04 9.45
N ALA A 8 -3.02 -3.54 9.34
CA ALA A 8 -2.43 -4.42 10.32
C ALA A 8 -0.91 -4.25 10.31
N GLY A 9 -0.29 -4.11 11.47
CA GLY A 9 1.15 -3.91 11.56
C GLY A 9 1.64 -3.61 12.96
N LYS A 10 2.96 -3.48 13.09
CA LYS A 10 3.65 -3.09 14.32
C LYS A 10 4.66 -2.02 13.99
N ALA A 11 4.75 -1.01 14.85
CA ALA A 11 5.86 -0.07 14.84
C ALA A 11 6.95 -0.54 15.80
N ALA A 12 8.22 -0.37 15.43
CA ALA A 12 9.33 -0.57 16.36
C ALA A 12 9.18 0.37 17.57
N SER A 13 9.61 -0.09 18.75
CA SER A 13 9.36 0.62 20.03
C SER A 13 9.86 2.06 20.04
N ALA A 14 11.03 2.30 19.45
CA ALA A 14 11.67 3.61 19.35
C ALA A 14 11.22 4.44 18.12
N TYR A 15 10.43 3.87 17.19
CA TYR A 15 10.03 4.56 15.98
C TYR A 15 8.81 5.44 16.22
N TYR A 16 9.05 6.64 16.72
CA TYR A 16 8.01 7.60 17.10
C TYR A 16 7.05 7.98 15.96
N VAL A 17 7.57 8.22 14.75
CA VAL A 17 6.75 8.60 13.58
C VAL A 17 5.82 7.45 13.18
N ALA A 18 6.32 6.22 13.11
CA ALA A 18 5.48 5.05 12.80
C ALA A 18 4.37 4.84 13.84
N LYS A 19 4.66 5.05 15.13
CA LYS A 19 3.63 5.02 16.19
C LYS A 19 2.60 6.13 16.00
N HIS A 20 3.02 7.33 15.59
CA HIS A 20 2.11 8.44 15.27
C HIS A 20 1.22 8.13 14.07
N ILE A 21 1.73 7.47 13.04
CA ILE A 21 0.94 7.03 11.88
C ILE A 21 -0.13 6.01 12.32
N ILE A 22 0.24 5.01 13.13
CA ILE A 22 -0.73 4.05 13.69
C ILE A 22 -1.81 4.78 14.49
N HIS A 23 -1.42 5.78 15.28
CA HIS A 23 -2.37 6.57 16.06
C HIS A 23 -3.32 7.39 15.19
N LEU A 24 -2.80 8.04 14.14
CA LEU A 24 -3.60 8.77 13.16
C LEU A 24 -4.61 7.86 12.48
N ILE A 25 -4.22 6.66 12.06
CA ILE A 25 -5.13 5.68 11.45
C ILE A 25 -6.30 5.36 12.41
N ASN A 26 -6.02 5.17 13.70
CA ASN A 26 -7.06 4.88 14.68
C ASN A 26 -7.97 6.08 14.97
N ASP A 27 -7.40 7.30 15.06
CA ASP A 27 -8.18 8.53 15.25
C ASP A 27 -9.10 8.80 14.04
N VAL A 28 -8.59 8.63 12.82
CA VAL A 28 -9.37 8.70 11.57
C VAL A 28 -10.46 7.62 11.55
N ALA A 29 -10.12 6.38 11.92
CA ALA A 29 -11.08 5.29 11.99
C ALA A 29 -12.21 5.58 12.99
N ASN A 30 -11.89 6.17 14.15
CA ASN A 30 -12.90 6.53 15.14
C ASN A 30 -13.90 7.56 14.60
N VAL A 31 -13.43 8.57 13.86
CA VAL A 31 -14.32 9.56 13.23
C VAL A 31 -15.18 8.91 12.15
N ILE A 32 -14.56 8.21 11.19
CA ILE A 32 -15.26 7.61 10.04
C ILE A 32 -16.28 6.55 10.49
N ASN A 33 -15.90 5.67 11.41
CA ASN A 33 -16.73 4.54 11.79
C ASN A 33 -17.96 4.94 12.60
N ASN A 34 -17.93 6.09 13.26
CA ASN A 34 -19.01 6.61 14.10
C ASN A 34 -19.83 7.74 13.44
N ASP A 35 -19.47 8.19 12.22
CA ASP A 35 -20.26 9.19 11.49
C ASP A 35 -21.54 8.55 10.92
N PRO A 36 -22.75 8.98 11.38
CA PRO A 36 -24.01 8.43 10.89
C PRO A 36 -24.28 8.72 9.40
N GLN A 37 -23.58 9.68 8.79
CA GLN A 37 -23.69 9.99 7.36
C GLN A 37 -22.94 8.97 6.49
N VAL A 38 -21.85 8.39 7.00
CA VAL A 38 -21.03 7.39 6.30
C VAL A 38 -21.78 6.05 6.19
N LYS A 39 -22.59 5.69 7.19
CA LYS A 39 -23.35 4.43 7.26
C LYS A 39 -22.45 3.21 6.95
N ASN A 40 -22.78 2.45 5.91
CA ASN A 40 -22.06 1.26 5.46
C ASN A 40 -21.22 1.51 4.19
N LYS A 41 -20.89 2.78 3.89
CA LYS A 41 -20.12 3.14 2.69
C LYS A 41 -18.61 3.08 2.90
N LEU A 42 -18.12 3.37 4.10
CA LEU A 42 -16.70 3.34 4.42
C LEU A 42 -16.50 2.88 5.86
N LYS A 43 -15.55 1.95 6.05
CA LYS A 43 -15.04 1.58 7.36
C LYS A 43 -13.51 1.52 7.32
N VAL A 44 -12.89 1.86 8.44
CA VAL A 44 -11.45 1.71 8.65
C VAL A 44 -11.23 0.83 9.86
N VAL A 45 -10.47 -0.24 9.72
CA VAL A 45 -10.22 -1.21 10.80
C VAL A 45 -8.72 -1.38 10.96
N PHE A 46 -8.22 -1.19 12.18
CA PHE A 46 -6.85 -1.56 12.53
C PHE A 46 -6.86 -2.85 13.34
N ILE A 47 -6.31 -3.94 12.80
CA ILE A 47 -6.20 -5.22 13.49
C ILE A 47 -4.91 -5.21 14.33
N PRO A 48 -5.02 -5.26 15.67
CA PRO A 48 -3.85 -5.17 16.53
C PRO A 48 -3.01 -6.45 16.48
N ASN A 49 -1.73 -6.30 16.82
CA ASN A 49 -0.79 -7.42 17.00
C ASN A 49 -0.69 -8.37 15.80
N TYR A 50 -0.58 -7.82 14.58
CA TYR A 50 -0.40 -8.60 13.36
C TYR A 50 0.66 -9.70 13.51
N SER A 51 0.32 -10.90 13.06
CA SER A 51 1.08 -12.14 13.21
C SER A 51 0.76 -13.07 12.04
N VAL A 52 1.49 -14.17 11.91
CA VAL A 52 1.22 -15.19 10.87
C VAL A 52 -0.21 -15.73 10.96
N SER A 53 -0.71 -15.99 12.17
CA SER A 53 -2.09 -16.49 12.37
C SER A 53 -3.14 -15.49 11.91
N LEU A 54 -2.92 -14.18 12.11
CA LEU A 54 -3.81 -13.16 11.57
C LEU A 54 -3.67 -13.04 10.05
N ALA A 55 -2.45 -13.15 9.52
CA ALA A 55 -2.21 -13.12 8.08
C ALA A 55 -2.97 -14.24 7.35
N GLN A 56 -3.05 -15.45 7.93
CA GLN A 56 -3.81 -16.58 7.39
C GLN A 56 -5.31 -16.32 7.27
N ILE A 57 -5.85 -15.35 8.02
CA ILE A 57 -7.25 -14.94 7.96
C ILE A 57 -7.42 -13.74 7.01
N ILE A 58 -6.54 -12.76 7.10
CA ILE A 58 -6.63 -11.50 6.34
C ILE A 58 -6.37 -11.74 4.85
N ILE A 59 -5.33 -12.51 4.51
CA ILE A 59 -4.86 -12.66 3.13
C ILE A 59 -5.94 -13.28 2.21
N PRO A 60 -6.60 -14.40 2.58
CA PRO A 60 -7.65 -14.97 1.72
C PRO A 60 -8.93 -14.13 1.62
N ALA A 61 -9.10 -13.14 2.49
CA ALA A 61 -10.29 -12.28 2.52
C ALA A 61 -10.10 -10.95 1.78
N ALA A 62 -8.91 -10.67 1.27
CA ALA A 62 -8.60 -9.40 0.62
C ALA A 62 -9.07 -9.39 -0.84
N ASP A 63 -9.81 -8.35 -1.21
CA ASP A 63 -10.11 -8.05 -2.61
C ASP A 63 -8.94 -7.31 -3.27
N LEU A 64 -8.40 -6.29 -2.59
CA LEU A 64 -7.34 -5.42 -3.08
C LEU A 64 -6.15 -5.44 -2.11
N SER A 65 -4.94 -5.53 -2.66
CA SER A 65 -3.67 -5.60 -1.95
C SER A 65 -2.87 -4.31 -2.15
N GLU A 66 -2.68 -3.54 -1.08
CA GLU A 66 -1.94 -2.25 -1.08
C GLU A 66 -0.43 -2.51 -0.96
N GLN A 67 0.32 -2.27 -2.05
CA GLN A 67 1.77 -2.49 -2.15
C GLN A 67 2.47 -1.19 -2.60
N ILE A 68 2.40 -0.19 -1.73
CA ILE A 68 2.54 1.24 -2.08
C ILE A 68 3.86 1.88 -1.59
N SER A 69 4.94 1.12 -1.48
CA SER A 69 6.26 1.67 -1.14
C SER A 69 6.71 2.69 -2.16
N THR A 70 7.49 3.70 -1.77
CA THR A 70 8.14 4.58 -2.74
C THR A 70 9.05 3.75 -3.65
N ALA A 71 8.97 3.94 -4.97
CA ALA A 71 9.77 3.14 -5.89
C ALA A 71 11.28 3.24 -5.60
N GLY A 72 11.94 2.08 -5.54
CA GLY A 72 13.33 1.92 -5.16
C GLY A 72 13.58 1.69 -3.67
N THR A 73 12.54 1.47 -2.85
CA THR A 73 12.71 1.26 -1.39
C THR A 73 12.38 -0.14 -0.93
N GLU A 74 11.49 -0.86 -1.62
CA GLU A 74 11.18 -2.26 -1.36
C GLU A 74 12.07 -3.15 -2.24
N ALA A 75 12.90 -3.99 -1.60
CA ALA A 75 13.78 -4.90 -2.34
C ALA A 75 13.01 -6.04 -3.01
N SER A 76 11.89 -6.47 -2.43
CA SER A 76 11.06 -7.55 -2.96
C SER A 76 9.63 -7.46 -2.44
N GLY A 77 9.41 -7.78 -1.16
CA GLY A 77 8.08 -7.96 -0.60
C GLY A 77 7.57 -9.38 -0.88
N THR A 78 7.10 -10.08 0.17
CA THR A 78 6.51 -11.44 0.02
C THR A 78 5.02 -11.49 0.37
N SER A 79 4.48 -10.43 0.97
CA SER A 79 3.05 -10.30 1.24
C SER A 79 2.25 -10.10 -0.05
N ASN A 80 2.74 -9.26 -0.97
CA ASN A 80 2.17 -9.07 -2.31
C ASN A 80 1.96 -10.42 -3.03
N MET A 81 2.95 -11.31 -2.98
CA MET A 81 2.88 -12.65 -3.58
C MET A 81 1.74 -13.48 -2.97
N LYS A 82 1.62 -13.46 -1.63
CA LYS A 82 0.56 -14.20 -0.91
C LYS A 82 -0.83 -13.67 -1.25
N PHE A 83 -0.99 -12.35 -1.31
CA PHE A 83 -2.25 -11.72 -1.66
C PHE A 83 -2.69 -12.07 -3.08
N ALA A 84 -1.80 -11.90 -4.07
CA ALA A 84 -2.12 -12.24 -5.46
C ALA A 84 -2.40 -13.73 -5.65
N LEU A 85 -1.68 -14.61 -4.96
CA LEU A 85 -1.94 -16.06 -4.99
C LEU A 85 -3.31 -16.42 -4.39
N ASN A 86 -3.86 -15.58 -3.52
CA ASN A 86 -5.19 -15.75 -2.94
C ASN A 86 -6.28 -14.96 -3.69
N GLY A 87 -5.96 -14.38 -4.86
CA GLY A 87 -6.94 -13.72 -5.73
C GLY A 87 -7.17 -12.24 -5.45
N ALA A 88 -6.41 -11.63 -4.53
CA ALA A 88 -6.44 -10.18 -4.37
C ALA A 88 -5.73 -9.51 -5.56
N LEU A 89 -6.34 -8.48 -6.15
CA LEU A 89 -5.65 -7.66 -7.14
C LEU A 89 -4.70 -6.69 -6.45
N THR A 90 -3.50 -6.49 -7.01
CA THR A 90 -2.52 -5.56 -6.44
C THR A 90 -2.76 -4.15 -6.95
N ILE A 91 -2.74 -3.17 -6.05
CA ILE A 91 -2.48 -1.75 -6.35
C ILE A 91 -1.12 -1.40 -5.75
N GLY A 92 -0.21 -0.88 -6.56
CA GLY A 92 1.15 -0.67 -6.10
C GLY A 92 2.01 0.19 -7.01
N THR A 93 3.16 0.57 -6.49
CA THR A 93 4.21 1.21 -7.27
C THR A 93 5.01 0.18 -8.06
N LEU A 94 5.73 0.64 -9.08
CA LEU A 94 6.64 -0.21 -9.86
C LEU A 94 7.95 -0.43 -9.07
N ASP A 95 7.87 -1.23 -8.01
CA ASP A 95 8.93 -1.48 -7.03
C ASP A 95 8.95 -2.94 -6.56
N GLY A 96 10.12 -3.42 -6.13
CA GLY A 96 10.31 -4.78 -5.62
C GLY A 96 9.68 -5.86 -6.52
N ALA A 97 9.00 -6.82 -5.90
CA ALA A 97 8.35 -7.93 -6.59
C ALA A 97 7.08 -7.51 -7.33
N ASN A 98 6.58 -6.26 -7.20
CA ASN A 98 5.48 -5.80 -8.06
C ASN A 98 5.92 -5.74 -9.53
N VAL A 99 7.21 -5.50 -9.80
CA VAL A 99 7.78 -5.52 -11.15
C VAL A 99 7.69 -6.93 -11.75
N GLU A 100 8.19 -7.93 -11.02
CA GLU A 100 8.12 -9.33 -11.46
C GLU A 100 6.65 -9.79 -11.57
N MET A 101 5.79 -9.38 -10.63
CA MET A 101 4.37 -9.73 -10.67
C MET A 101 3.70 -9.15 -11.92
N LEU A 102 3.99 -7.90 -12.28
CA LEU A 102 3.49 -7.27 -13.51
C LEU A 102 3.83 -8.12 -14.74
N ASP A 103 5.07 -8.60 -14.84
CA ASP A 103 5.52 -9.44 -15.95
C ASP A 103 4.77 -10.78 -16.02
N HIS A 104 4.47 -11.38 -14.87
CA HIS A 104 3.80 -12.69 -14.79
C HIS A 104 2.28 -12.64 -14.91
N VAL A 105 1.63 -11.62 -14.34
CA VAL A 105 0.16 -11.50 -14.34
C VAL A 105 -0.36 -10.64 -15.48
N GLY A 106 0.49 -9.82 -16.11
CA GLY A 106 0.13 -8.91 -17.19
C GLY A 106 -0.43 -7.57 -16.71
N GLU A 107 -0.10 -6.49 -17.43
CA GLU A 107 -0.46 -5.10 -17.10
C GLU A 107 -1.96 -4.89 -16.90
N GLU A 108 -2.82 -5.64 -17.60
CA GLU A 108 -4.25 -5.49 -17.43
C GLU A 108 -4.76 -6.05 -16.08
N ASN A 109 -3.98 -6.87 -15.37
CA ASN A 109 -4.40 -7.57 -14.16
C ASN A 109 -3.75 -7.04 -12.87
N ILE A 110 -3.07 -5.89 -12.93
CA ILE A 110 -2.47 -5.21 -11.78
C ILE A 110 -2.66 -3.69 -11.93
N PHE A 111 -2.79 -2.96 -10.82
CA PHE A 111 -2.97 -1.52 -10.82
C PHE A 111 -1.68 -0.82 -10.42
N ILE A 112 -0.85 -0.48 -11.42
CA ILE A 112 0.39 0.25 -11.20
C ILE A 112 0.14 1.76 -11.21
N PHE A 113 0.72 2.47 -10.23
CA PHE A 113 0.69 3.94 -10.14
C PHE A 113 2.04 4.50 -9.67
N GLY A 114 2.12 5.83 -9.59
CA GLY A 114 3.25 6.53 -9.00
C GLY A 114 4.44 6.69 -9.93
N ASN A 115 5.47 7.32 -9.39
CA ASN A 115 6.74 7.52 -10.07
C ASN A 115 7.57 6.22 -10.08
N THR A 116 8.23 5.94 -11.19
CA THR A 116 9.25 4.90 -11.28
C THR A 116 10.51 5.29 -10.50
N THR A 117 11.36 4.33 -10.14
CA THR A 117 12.64 4.60 -9.43
C THR A 117 13.49 5.69 -10.10
N PRO A 118 13.69 5.71 -11.43
CA PRO A 118 14.40 6.81 -12.09
C PRO A 118 13.70 8.17 -11.96
N GLN A 119 12.36 8.21 -11.98
CA GLN A 119 11.59 9.45 -11.82
C GLN A 119 11.65 9.97 -10.38
N VAL A 120 11.59 9.09 -9.37
CA VAL A 120 11.79 9.45 -7.95
C VAL A 120 13.15 10.11 -7.75
N GLU A 121 14.21 9.51 -8.31
CA GLU A 121 15.56 10.06 -8.25
C GLU A 121 15.70 11.37 -9.04
N ALA A 122 15.04 11.49 -10.20
CA ALA A 122 15.03 12.72 -10.99
C ALA A 122 14.34 13.87 -10.25
N LEU A 123 13.20 13.63 -9.60
CA LEU A 123 12.50 14.61 -8.77
C LEU A 123 13.39 15.07 -7.62
N ARG A 124 14.01 14.12 -6.91
CA ARG A 124 14.90 14.42 -5.79
C ARG A 124 16.06 15.30 -6.22
N LYS A 125 16.73 14.96 -7.33
CA LYS A 125 17.85 15.74 -7.91
C LYS A 125 17.40 17.09 -8.47
N GLY A 126 16.15 17.17 -8.95
CA GLY A 126 15.54 18.39 -9.49
C GLY A 126 15.08 19.39 -8.43
N GLY A 127 15.32 19.14 -7.14
CA GLY A 127 14.90 20.03 -6.06
C GLY A 127 13.42 19.87 -5.71
N TYR A 128 12.94 18.62 -5.62
CA TYR A 128 11.58 18.27 -5.18
C TYR A 128 11.08 19.18 -4.04
N ASN A 129 9.99 19.88 -4.30
CA ASN A 129 9.32 20.75 -3.34
C ASN A 129 7.89 20.22 -3.07
N PRO A 130 7.66 19.49 -1.97
CA PRO A 130 6.35 18.90 -1.67
C PRO A 130 5.25 19.95 -1.47
N ARG A 131 5.61 21.17 -1.04
CA ARG A 131 4.65 22.27 -0.90
C ARG A 131 3.96 22.59 -2.22
N ASP A 132 4.64 22.47 -3.35
CA ASP A 132 4.02 22.74 -4.65
C ASP A 132 2.91 21.74 -4.97
N TYR A 133 3.04 20.49 -4.53
CA TYR A 133 2.00 19.47 -4.68
C TYR A 133 0.82 19.75 -3.75
N TYR A 134 1.12 20.09 -2.49
CA TYR A 134 0.13 20.48 -1.49
C TYR A 134 -0.72 21.70 -1.90
N GLU A 135 -0.13 22.73 -2.51
CA GLU A 135 -0.87 23.94 -2.91
C GLU A 135 -1.64 23.79 -4.23
N LYS A 136 -1.22 22.87 -5.13
CA LYS A 136 -1.84 22.69 -6.45
C LYS A 136 -3.02 21.73 -6.45
N ASP A 137 -3.04 20.77 -5.52
CA ASP A 137 -4.08 19.75 -5.44
C ASP A 137 -5.05 20.07 -4.29
N GLU A 138 -6.27 20.48 -4.64
CA GLU A 138 -7.28 20.93 -3.66
C GLU A 138 -7.68 19.84 -2.66
N GLU A 139 -7.77 18.59 -3.11
CA GLU A 139 -8.14 17.46 -2.27
C GLU A 139 -7.01 17.13 -1.28
N LEU A 140 -5.77 17.07 -1.77
CA LEU A 140 -4.59 16.88 -0.94
C LEU A 140 -4.46 18.01 0.09
N HIS A 141 -4.65 19.25 -0.35
CA HIS A 141 -4.62 20.44 0.51
C HIS A 141 -5.61 20.28 1.66
N GLN A 142 -6.85 19.93 1.34
CA GLN A 142 -7.90 19.76 2.32
C GLN A 142 -7.60 18.64 3.30
N VAL A 143 -7.18 17.46 2.82
CA VAL A 143 -6.88 16.29 3.68
C VAL A 143 -5.75 16.62 4.67
N LEU A 144 -4.65 17.17 4.17
CA LEU A 144 -3.51 17.51 5.03
C LEU A 144 -3.83 18.66 6.00
N THR A 145 -4.62 19.64 5.57
CA THR A 145 -5.13 20.70 6.46
C THR A 145 -6.00 20.14 7.58
N GLN A 146 -6.92 19.21 7.27
CA GLN A 146 -7.78 18.58 8.27
C GLN A 146 -6.98 17.77 9.31
N ILE A 147 -5.95 17.06 8.86
CA ILE A 147 -5.02 16.35 9.75
C ILE A 147 -4.27 17.35 10.65
N ALA A 148 -3.72 18.43 10.08
CA ALA A 148 -2.89 19.40 10.80
C ALA A 148 -3.69 20.32 11.75
N SER A 149 -4.97 20.56 11.44
CA SER A 149 -5.86 21.42 12.23
C SER A 149 -6.55 20.68 13.38
N GLY A 150 -6.40 19.35 13.46
CA GLY A 150 -6.94 18.56 14.56
C GLY A 150 -8.35 18.04 14.36
N LEU A 151 -8.86 17.96 13.13
CA LEU A 151 -10.19 17.39 12.85
C LEU A 151 -10.34 15.99 13.46
N PHE A 152 -9.29 15.18 13.36
CA PHE A 152 -9.25 13.81 13.88
C PHE A 152 -8.76 13.71 15.34
N SER A 153 -8.29 14.80 15.93
CA SER A 153 -7.78 14.84 17.31
C SER A 153 -8.25 16.10 18.04
N PRO A 154 -9.57 16.30 18.25
CA PRO A 154 -10.11 17.56 18.78
C PRO A 154 -9.61 17.91 20.19
N GLN A 155 -9.21 16.91 20.98
CA GLN A 155 -8.64 17.12 22.33
C GLN A 155 -7.15 17.48 22.32
N ASP A 156 -6.49 17.31 21.18
CA ASP A 156 -5.10 17.66 20.96
C ASP A 156 -4.92 18.09 19.49
N PRO A 157 -5.37 19.30 19.12
CA PRO A 157 -5.40 19.71 17.71
C PRO A 157 -4.01 19.83 17.07
N GLY A 158 -2.96 19.90 17.88
CA GLY A 158 -1.57 19.97 17.43
C GLY A 158 -0.91 18.62 17.18
N ARG A 159 -1.56 17.51 17.57
CA ARG A 159 -0.98 16.15 17.59
C ARG A 159 -0.25 15.76 16.31
N TYR A 160 -0.86 16.04 15.16
CA TYR A 160 -0.37 15.59 13.86
C TYR A 160 0.37 16.66 13.05
N ARG A 161 0.65 17.83 13.64
CA ARG A 161 1.40 18.91 12.96
C ARG A 161 2.78 18.45 12.51
N ASN A 162 3.48 17.66 13.33
CA ASN A 162 4.79 17.13 12.94
C ASN A 162 4.72 16.18 11.73
N LEU A 163 3.62 15.42 11.56
CA LEU A 163 3.43 14.60 10.37
C LEU A 163 3.19 15.49 9.15
N PHE A 164 2.32 16.50 9.28
CA PHE A 164 2.12 17.51 8.23
C PHE A 164 3.44 18.19 7.83
N ASP A 165 4.21 18.66 8.82
CA ASP A 165 5.48 19.34 8.57
C ASP A 165 6.48 18.41 7.89
N SER A 166 6.54 17.13 8.28
CA SER A 166 7.41 16.16 7.62
C SER A 166 7.12 15.99 6.13
N LEU A 167 5.85 16.14 5.74
CA LEU A 167 5.40 16.03 4.36
C LEU A 167 5.54 17.36 3.62
N VAL A 168 4.98 18.45 4.15
CA VAL A 168 4.87 19.72 3.41
C VAL A 168 6.09 20.62 3.58
N ASN A 169 6.75 20.57 4.74
CA ASN A 169 7.77 21.55 5.13
C ASN A 169 9.20 20.99 5.13
N PHE A 170 9.36 19.69 5.40
CA PHE A 170 10.68 19.07 5.60
C PHE A 170 11.06 18.11 4.48
N GLY A 171 10.43 18.25 3.32
CA GLY A 171 10.90 17.69 2.06
C GLY A 171 10.32 16.32 1.68
N ASP A 172 9.42 15.74 2.48
CA ASP A 172 8.71 14.49 2.16
C ASP A 172 9.64 13.43 1.55
N HIS A 173 10.51 12.88 2.39
CA HIS A 173 11.61 12.01 1.96
C HIS A 173 11.19 10.88 1.00
N TYR A 174 9.99 10.34 1.24
CA TYR A 174 9.38 9.23 0.52
C TYR A 174 8.46 9.67 -0.63
N GLN A 175 8.42 10.97 -0.95
CA GLN A 175 7.69 11.55 -2.08
C GLN A 175 6.20 11.19 -2.13
N LEU A 176 5.56 11.04 -0.97
CA LEU A 176 4.12 10.73 -0.87
C LEU A 176 3.27 11.74 -1.62
N LEU A 177 3.62 13.03 -1.56
CA LEU A 177 2.82 14.08 -2.20
C LEU A 177 2.97 14.06 -3.72
N ALA A 178 4.10 13.56 -4.23
CA ALA A 178 4.32 13.38 -5.66
C ALA A 178 3.46 12.25 -6.24
N ASP A 179 3.24 11.19 -5.46
CA ASP A 179 2.46 10.01 -5.90
C ASP A 179 0.96 10.13 -5.60
N TYR A 180 0.54 11.02 -4.69
CA TYR A 180 -0.83 11.13 -4.16
C TYR A 180 -1.91 11.14 -5.25
N ARG A 181 -1.83 12.05 -6.22
CA ARG A 181 -2.86 12.17 -7.27
C ARG A 181 -2.95 10.91 -8.11
N SER A 182 -1.80 10.35 -8.51
CA SER A 182 -1.76 9.11 -9.31
C SER A 182 -2.33 7.91 -8.54
N TYR A 183 -2.14 7.87 -7.22
CA TYR A 183 -2.72 6.86 -6.35
C TYR A 183 -4.25 6.98 -6.28
N VAL A 184 -4.77 8.20 -6.04
CA VAL A 184 -6.23 8.46 -6.00
C VAL A 184 -6.89 8.10 -7.33
N ASP A 185 -6.33 8.57 -8.44
CA ASP A 185 -6.84 8.29 -9.79
C ASP A 185 -6.83 6.79 -10.10
N THR A 186 -5.87 6.05 -9.56
CA THR A 186 -5.78 4.59 -9.73
C THR A 186 -6.77 3.86 -8.82
N GLN A 187 -7.01 4.36 -7.62
CA GLN A 187 -8.09 3.85 -6.75
C GLN A 187 -9.47 4.03 -7.39
N ASP A 188 -9.69 5.09 -8.19
CA ASP A 188 -10.92 5.25 -8.98
C ASP A 188 -11.05 4.19 -10.08
N LYS A 189 -9.95 3.80 -10.72
CA LYS A 189 -9.92 2.68 -11.68
C LYS A 189 -10.25 1.35 -11.01
N VAL A 190 -9.75 1.11 -9.80
CA VAL A 190 -10.12 -0.04 -8.98
C VAL A 190 -11.64 -0.05 -8.75
N ASP A 191 -12.20 1.09 -8.33
CA ASP A 191 -13.63 1.26 -8.10
C ASP A 191 -14.45 0.98 -9.36
N ALA A 192 -13.97 1.44 -10.53
CA ALA A 192 -14.61 1.20 -11.82
C ALA A 192 -14.57 -0.28 -12.24
N LEU A 193 -13.48 -0.98 -11.93
CA LEU A 193 -13.35 -2.41 -12.21
C LEU A 193 -14.19 -3.26 -11.26
N TYR A 194 -14.18 -2.96 -9.98
CA TYR A 194 -14.90 -3.74 -8.95
C TYR A 194 -16.43 -3.74 -9.18
N ARG A 195 -16.95 -2.72 -9.87
CA ARG A 195 -18.36 -2.68 -10.35
C ARG A 195 -18.67 -3.69 -11.46
N LYS A 196 -17.67 -4.36 -12.02
CA LYS A 196 -17.78 -5.37 -13.09
C LYS A 196 -17.32 -6.72 -12.52
N PRO A 197 -18.17 -7.45 -11.78
CA PRO A 197 -17.77 -8.62 -11.00
C PRO A 197 -17.13 -9.73 -11.84
N ASP A 198 -17.69 -10.01 -13.02
CA ASP A 198 -17.14 -11.05 -13.92
C ASP A 198 -15.73 -10.69 -14.39
N GLU A 199 -15.49 -9.40 -14.68
CA GLU A 199 -14.18 -8.92 -15.09
C GLU A 199 -13.20 -8.97 -13.92
N TRP A 200 -13.61 -8.51 -12.73
CA TRP A 200 -12.79 -8.57 -11.52
C TRP A 200 -12.35 -10.01 -11.22
N GLN A 201 -13.29 -10.96 -11.21
CA GLN A 201 -13.02 -12.38 -10.96
C GLN A 201 -12.11 -12.98 -12.02
N ARG A 202 -12.29 -12.61 -13.29
CA ARG A 202 -11.40 -13.03 -14.37
C ARG A 202 -9.95 -12.58 -14.13
N ARG A 203 -9.74 -11.33 -13.71
CA ARG A 203 -8.40 -10.81 -13.41
C ARG A 203 -7.80 -11.43 -12.16
N ALA A 204 -8.61 -11.68 -11.14
CA ALA A 204 -8.20 -12.40 -9.94
C ALA A 204 -7.75 -13.83 -10.27
N ALA A 205 -8.50 -14.57 -11.09
CA ALA A 205 -8.14 -15.91 -11.54
C ALA A 205 -6.83 -15.92 -12.35
N LYS A 206 -6.61 -14.91 -13.20
CA LYS A 206 -5.33 -14.74 -13.91
C LYS A 206 -4.16 -14.47 -12.96
N ASN A 207 -4.36 -13.66 -11.92
CA ASN A 207 -3.34 -13.47 -10.88
C ASN A 207 -2.97 -14.81 -10.26
N ILE A 208 -3.95 -15.56 -9.73
CA ILE A 208 -3.73 -16.89 -9.13
C ILE A 208 -2.94 -17.81 -10.07
N ALA A 209 -3.32 -17.87 -11.36
CA ALA A 209 -2.63 -18.70 -12.35
C ALA A 209 -1.20 -18.21 -12.66
N GLY A 210 -0.94 -16.91 -12.60
CA GLY A 210 0.37 -16.29 -12.85
C GLY A 210 1.34 -16.40 -11.67
N MET A 211 0.87 -16.76 -10.48
CA MET A 211 1.70 -16.73 -9.27
C MET A 211 2.66 -17.92 -9.06
N GLY A 212 2.66 -18.91 -9.96
CA GLY A 212 3.48 -20.12 -9.80
C GLY A 212 4.99 -19.87 -9.66
N TYR A 213 5.51 -18.86 -10.35
CA TYR A 213 6.93 -18.46 -10.29
C TYR A 213 7.40 -18.06 -8.88
N PHE A 214 6.48 -17.52 -8.07
CA PHE A 214 6.75 -17.00 -6.73
C PHE A 214 6.72 -18.07 -5.64
N SER A 215 6.67 -19.36 -6.01
CA SER A 215 6.85 -20.46 -5.05
C SER A 215 8.24 -20.41 -4.44
N SER A 216 8.32 -20.60 -3.11
CA SER A 216 9.61 -20.74 -2.43
C SER A 216 10.38 -21.97 -2.88
N ASP A 217 9.71 -23.01 -3.38
CA ASP A 217 10.37 -24.22 -3.90
C ASP A 217 11.31 -23.88 -5.06
N ARG A 218 10.88 -22.95 -5.93
CA ARG A 218 11.68 -22.43 -7.04
C ARG A 218 12.90 -21.66 -6.50
N THR A 219 12.71 -20.79 -5.51
CA THR A 219 13.83 -20.08 -4.86
C THR A 219 14.83 -21.05 -4.22
N ILE A 220 14.34 -22.05 -3.49
CA ILE A 220 15.21 -23.05 -2.83
C ILE A 220 15.98 -23.87 -3.87
N GLN A 221 15.36 -24.22 -4.99
CA GLN A 221 16.02 -24.93 -6.07
C GLN A 221 17.16 -24.10 -6.69
N GLU A 222 16.94 -22.82 -6.99
CA GLU A 222 17.99 -21.92 -7.50
C GLU A 222 19.14 -21.78 -6.51
N TYR A 223 18.84 -21.59 -5.21
CA TYR A 223 19.89 -21.55 -4.18
C TYR A 223 20.66 -22.86 -4.07
N ALA A 224 19.98 -24.00 -4.18
CA ALA A 224 20.60 -25.32 -4.14
C ALA A 224 21.55 -25.54 -5.32
N ASP A 225 21.15 -25.12 -6.52
CA ASP A 225 21.89 -25.34 -7.75
C ASP A 225 23.04 -24.33 -7.92
N GLU A 226 22.81 -23.05 -7.65
CA GLU A 226 23.75 -21.98 -8.03
C GLU A 226 24.70 -21.56 -6.90
N ILE A 227 24.29 -21.72 -5.64
CA ILE A 227 25.05 -21.21 -4.48
C ILE A 227 25.52 -22.36 -3.61
N TRP A 228 24.62 -23.20 -3.12
CA TRP A 228 24.95 -24.27 -2.17
C TRP A 228 25.58 -25.48 -2.84
N ASN A 229 25.32 -25.69 -4.13
CA ASN A 229 25.80 -26.83 -4.91
C ASN A 229 25.42 -28.18 -4.27
N ILE A 230 24.16 -28.33 -3.87
CA ILE A 230 23.62 -29.54 -3.22
C ILE A 230 22.62 -30.24 -4.13
N SER A 231 22.41 -31.55 -3.93
CA SER A 231 21.42 -32.34 -4.66
C SER A 231 20.45 -33.04 -3.71
N PRO A 232 19.19 -33.30 -4.14
CA PRO A 232 18.22 -34.02 -3.33
C PRO A 232 18.73 -35.39 -2.91
N VAL A 233 18.64 -35.71 -1.61
CA VAL A 233 18.91 -37.05 -1.08
C VAL A 233 17.57 -37.79 -1.01
N ARG A 234 17.45 -38.88 -1.76
CA ARG A 234 16.33 -39.83 -1.57
C ARG A 234 16.65 -40.71 -0.37
N LEU A 235 15.84 -40.61 0.67
CA LEU A 235 15.84 -41.50 1.84
C LEU A 235 15.07 -42.79 1.54
#